data_AF-A0A378HAS9-F1
#
_entry.id   AF-A0A378HAS9-F1
#
_cell.length_a   1.000
_cell.length_b   1.000
_cell.length_c   1.000
_cell.angle_alpha   90.00
_cell.angle_beta   90.00
_cell.angle_gamma   90.00
#
_symmetry.space_group_name_H-M   'P 1'
#
loop_
_entity.id
_entity.type
_entity.pdbx_description
1 polymer ?
#
loop_
_entity_poly.entity_id
_entity_poly.type
_entity_poly.pdbx_seq_one_letter_code
_entity_poly.pdbx_strand_id
1 'polypeptide(L)'
;MDINNYVDTNIRETANLTQLVISKIYAPTTANVRLPLFTNFNQNITDAGNSIVAQGSGLVFEPAGTQQMVGASYSGVAGSASNANVAVLPAESGLPTSLAAADDTWWRAMLGKIDGTGVSGAAGNRYIKNLTKGTQASQALAAGNVRDLRNTATQRIGTRGPAGTTVATTEMMLAMYWDRALTSAEEAAIYAWAKDYAGRRNISV
;
A
#
# COMPACT_ATOMS: atom_id res chain seq x y z
N MET A 1 -14.83 4.18 -1.88
CA MET A 1 -14.69 2.97 -1.02
C MET A 1 -14.39 3.39 0.40
N ASP A 2 -14.92 2.67 1.39
CA ASP A 2 -14.76 2.89 2.83
C ASP A 2 -14.85 1.59 3.65
N ILE A 3 -14.91 1.67 4.98
CA ILE A 3 -14.93 0.51 5.90
C ILE A 3 -16.16 -0.39 5.71
N ASN A 4 -17.27 0.15 5.21
CA ASN A 4 -18.50 -0.57 4.91
C ASN A 4 -18.66 -0.86 3.41
N ASN A 5 -17.83 -0.25 2.57
CA ASN A 5 -17.85 -0.35 1.11
C ASN A 5 -16.43 -0.57 0.58
N TYR A 6 -15.94 -1.80 0.76
CA TYR A 6 -14.62 -2.26 0.33
C TYR A 6 -14.73 -3.53 -0.52
N VAL A 7 -13.64 -3.87 -1.22
CA VAL A 7 -13.53 -5.14 -1.93
C VAL A 7 -12.61 -6.06 -1.14
N ASP A 8 -13.12 -7.24 -0.75
CA ASP A 8 -12.27 -8.34 -0.29
C ASP A 8 -11.80 -9.14 -1.50
N THR A 9 -10.49 -9.22 -1.70
CA THR A 9 -9.94 -9.87 -2.90
C THR A 9 -9.87 -11.39 -2.76
N ASN A 10 -10.02 -11.93 -1.54
CA ASN A 10 -9.68 -13.32 -1.21
C ASN A 10 -8.21 -13.71 -1.52
N ILE A 11 -7.33 -12.75 -1.79
CA ILE A 11 -5.90 -12.96 -2.03
C ILE A 11 -5.15 -12.74 -0.72
N ARG A 12 -4.29 -13.69 -0.34
CA ARG A 12 -3.35 -13.51 0.77
C ARG A 12 -2.08 -12.82 0.30
N GLU A 13 -1.46 -12.06 1.19
CA GLU A 13 -0.17 -11.45 0.87
C GLU A 13 0.93 -12.52 0.68
N THR A 14 1.87 -12.22 -0.22
CA THR A 14 3.01 -13.07 -0.53
C THR A 14 4.32 -12.41 -0.09
N ALA A 15 5.40 -13.21 -0.02
CA ALA A 15 6.72 -12.73 0.41
C ALA A 15 7.24 -11.57 -0.45
N ASN A 16 6.93 -11.63 -1.75
CA ASN A 16 7.17 -10.58 -2.74
C ASN A 16 5.81 -10.21 -3.32
N LEU A 17 5.58 -8.92 -3.57
CA LEU A 17 4.34 -8.48 -4.20
C LEU A 17 4.54 -7.14 -4.90
N THR A 18 3.64 -6.86 -5.84
CA THR A 18 3.49 -5.53 -6.43
C THR A 18 2.01 -5.17 -6.44
N GLN A 19 1.69 -3.94 -6.06
CA GLN A 19 0.36 -3.35 -6.08
C GLN A 19 0.43 -2.09 -6.93
N LEU A 20 -0.52 -1.92 -7.85
CA LEU A 20 -0.72 -0.66 -8.56
C LEU A 20 -2.16 -0.20 -8.31
N VAL A 21 -2.32 1.06 -7.95
CA VAL A 21 -3.62 1.68 -7.69
C VAL A 21 -3.70 3.02 -8.42
N ILE A 22 -4.82 3.26 -9.09
CA ILE A 22 -5.21 4.60 -9.55
C ILE A 22 -6.36 5.10 -8.68
N SER A 23 -6.14 6.16 -7.91
CA SER A 23 -7.14 6.75 -7.02
C SER A 23 -7.03 8.26 -6.95
N LYS A 24 -8.12 8.94 -6.58
CA LYS A 24 -8.04 10.33 -6.11
C LYS A 24 -7.30 10.36 -4.78
N ILE A 25 -6.40 11.32 -4.63
CA ILE A 25 -5.65 11.51 -3.39
C ILE A 25 -6.01 12.85 -2.76
N TYR A 26 -5.99 12.86 -1.44
CA TYR A 26 -6.19 14.03 -0.60
C TYR A 26 -5.59 13.73 0.77
N ALA A 27 -5.44 14.75 1.61
CA ALA A 27 -4.92 14.66 2.97
C ALA A 27 -6.08 14.80 3.97
N PRO A 28 -6.62 13.70 4.53
CA PRO A 28 -7.65 13.80 5.56
C PRO A 28 -7.14 14.63 6.75
N THR A 29 -7.94 15.58 7.21
CA THR A 29 -7.59 16.46 8.34
C THR A 29 -7.98 15.88 9.70
N THR A 30 -8.86 14.89 9.71
CA THR A 30 -9.25 14.19 10.93
C THR A 30 -8.12 13.31 11.43
N ALA A 31 -7.75 13.47 12.69
CA ALA A 31 -6.70 12.67 13.33
C ALA A 31 -6.98 11.17 13.18
N ASN A 32 -5.94 10.39 12.90
CA ASN A 32 -5.98 8.92 12.75
C ASN A 32 -6.83 8.38 11.58
N VAL A 33 -7.43 9.25 10.75
CA VAL A 33 -8.02 8.85 9.47
C VAL A 33 -6.90 8.61 8.48
N ARG A 34 -6.80 7.36 8.00
CA ARG A 34 -5.89 6.97 6.93
C ARG A 34 -6.69 6.75 5.66
N LEU A 35 -6.06 6.93 4.51
CA LEU A 35 -6.63 6.54 3.23
C LEU A 35 -5.95 5.24 2.74
N PRO A 36 -6.45 4.05 3.16
CA PRO A 36 -5.94 2.78 2.69
C PRO A 36 -6.39 2.55 1.25
N LEU A 37 -5.45 2.14 0.40
CA LEU A 37 -5.73 1.86 -1.00
C LEU A 37 -5.87 0.36 -1.21
N PHE A 38 -4.85 -0.42 -0.86
CA PHE A 38 -4.83 -1.87 -1.04
C PHE A 38 -4.03 -2.51 0.09
N THR A 39 -4.69 -3.07 1.11
CA THR A 39 -4.05 -3.43 2.39
C THR A 39 -4.69 -4.65 3.08
N ASN A 40 -3.96 -5.27 4.02
CA ASN A 40 -4.47 -6.33 4.91
C ASN A 40 -4.06 -6.12 6.39
N PHE A 41 -3.95 -4.87 6.85
CA PHE A 41 -3.32 -4.55 8.12
C PHE A 41 -4.00 -5.11 9.38
N ASN A 42 -3.13 -5.34 10.37
CA ASN A 42 -3.46 -5.57 11.77
C ASN A 42 -4.43 -6.74 11.98
N GLN A 43 -3.91 -7.96 11.99
CA GLN A 43 -4.65 -9.13 12.45
C GLN A 43 -4.13 -9.59 13.80
N ASN A 44 -5.03 -9.75 14.77
CA ASN A 44 -4.69 -10.42 16.03
C ASN A 44 -4.55 -11.92 15.75
N ILE A 45 -3.41 -12.50 16.12
CA ILE A 45 -3.10 -13.91 15.95
C ILE A 45 -2.44 -14.47 17.21
N THR A 46 -2.42 -15.79 17.33
CA THR A 46 -1.62 -16.50 18.32
C THR A 46 -0.42 -17.14 17.62
N ASP A 47 0.80 -16.77 18.03
CA ASP A 47 2.04 -17.36 17.52
C ASP A 47 2.87 -17.91 18.69
N ALA A 48 3.19 -19.21 18.64
CA ALA A 48 3.85 -19.93 19.73
C ALA A 48 3.24 -19.66 21.13
N GLY A 49 1.91 -19.58 21.22
CA GLY A 49 1.19 -19.31 22.47
C GLY A 49 1.13 -17.83 22.89
N ASN A 50 1.76 -16.92 22.15
CA ASN A 50 1.72 -15.49 22.41
C ASN A 50 0.65 -14.81 21.55
N SER A 51 -0.15 -13.93 22.17
CA SER A 51 -1.05 -13.04 21.43
C SER A 51 -0.25 -11.89 20.82
N ILE A 52 -0.26 -11.78 19.50
CA ILE A 52 0.45 -10.72 18.77
C ILE A 52 -0.45 -10.07 17.71
N VAL A 53 -0.14 -8.82 17.37
CA VAL A 53 -0.75 -8.11 16.23
C VAL A 53 0.17 -8.24 15.03
N ALA A 54 -0.22 -9.03 14.03
CA ALA A 54 0.50 -9.14 12.76
C ALA A 54 0.16 -7.94 11.87
N GLN A 55 1.16 -7.12 11.52
CA GLN A 55 0.90 -5.82 10.89
C GLN A 55 0.53 -5.89 9.41
N GLY A 56 0.90 -6.94 8.66
CA GLY A 56 0.54 -7.12 7.24
C GLY A 56 1.29 -6.23 6.25
N SER A 57 0.65 -5.90 5.14
CA SER A 57 1.15 -4.99 4.10
C SER A 57 0.07 -4.18 3.41
N GLY A 58 0.54 -3.17 2.68
CA GLY A 58 -0.29 -2.47 1.72
C GLY A 58 0.15 -1.06 1.40
N LEU A 59 -0.56 -0.49 0.43
CA LEU A 59 -0.52 0.91 0.05
C LEU A 59 -1.48 1.73 0.89
N VAL A 60 -0.96 2.74 1.59
CA VAL A 60 -1.75 3.61 2.46
C VAL A 60 -1.21 5.03 2.46
N PHE A 61 -2.13 5.98 2.57
CA PHE A 61 -1.80 7.38 2.79
C PHE A 61 -2.13 7.69 4.26
N GLU A 62 -1.13 8.16 5.00
CA GLU A 62 -1.27 8.57 6.40
C GLU A 62 -1.99 9.93 6.50
N PRO A 63 -2.45 10.33 7.70
CA PRO A 63 -2.90 11.70 7.93
C PRO A 63 -1.88 12.71 7.41
N ALA A 64 -2.35 13.84 6.89
CA ALA A 64 -1.55 14.84 6.18
C ALA A 64 -0.98 14.40 4.80
N GLY A 65 -1.29 13.19 4.31
CA GLY A 65 -1.06 12.80 2.91
C GLY A 65 0.28 12.14 2.60
N THR A 66 1.05 11.79 3.63
CA THR A 66 2.28 10.98 3.48
C THR A 66 1.94 9.63 2.85
N GLN A 67 2.68 9.21 1.83
CA GLN A 67 2.36 8.05 1.00
C GLN A 67 3.27 6.89 1.39
N GLN A 68 2.70 5.72 1.67
CA GLN A 68 3.45 4.62 2.25
C GLN A 68 3.19 3.29 1.53
N MET A 69 4.27 2.54 1.34
CA MET A 69 4.21 1.10 1.13
C MET A 69 4.70 0.40 2.39
N VAL A 70 3.80 -0.29 3.07
CA VAL A 70 4.08 -1.04 4.29
C VAL A 70 4.27 -2.51 3.95
N GLY A 71 5.32 -3.13 4.49
CA GLY A 71 5.50 -4.58 4.45
C GLY A 71 6.15 -5.07 5.73
N ALA A 72 5.33 -5.52 6.69
CA ALA A 72 5.71 -5.92 8.04
C ALA A 72 6.91 -6.89 8.10
N SER A 73 7.62 -6.83 9.22
CA SER A 73 8.78 -7.67 9.50
C SER A 73 8.83 -8.06 10.96
N TYR A 74 9.55 -9.13 11.28
CA TYR A 74 9.80 -9.56 12.65
C TYR A 74 11.17 -10.21 12.74
N SER A 75 11.66 -10.49 13.95
CA SER A 75 13.01 -11.00 14.18
C SER A 75 13.23 -12.46 13.76
N GLY A 76 12.20 -13.14 13.23
CA GLY A 76 12.24 -14.58 12.95
C GLY A 76 11.99 -15.46 14.19
N VAL A 77 12.00 -14.88 15.39
CA VAL A 77 11.75 -15.61 16.65
C VAL A 77 10.24 -15.80 16.84
N ALA A 78 9.82 -17.05 17.07
CA ALA A 78 8.42 -17.39 17.30
C ALA A 78 7.84 -16.62 18.51
N GLY A 79 6.62 -16.10 18.37
CA GLY A 79 5.96 -15.28 19.40
C GLY A 79 6.45 -13.83 19.47
N SER A 80 7.47 -13.43 18.71
CA SER A 80 7.95 -12.04 18.73
C SER A 80 7.02 -11.09 17.96
N ALA A 81 7.04 -9.82 18.39
CA ALA A 81 6.18 -8.77 17.86
C ALA A 81 6.44 -8.49 16.37
N SER A 82 5.37 -8.18 15.65
CA SER A 82 5.41 -7.69 14.28
C SER A 82 5.73 -6.19 14.24
N ASN A 83 6.57 -5.77 13.31
CA ASN A 83 7.01 -4.39 13.14
C ASN A 83 6.72 -3.89 11.72
N ALA A 84 6.23 -2.65 11.59
CA ALA A 84 6.11 -2.00 10.30
C ALA A 84 7.49 -1.82 9.67
N ASN A 85 7.66 -2.19 8.41
CA ASN A 85 8.79 -1.76 7.61
C ASN A 85 8.25 -1.00 6.40
N VAL A 86 8.57 0.29 6.30
CA VAL A 86 7.78 1.24 5.52
C VAL A 86 8.66 2.06 4.60
N ALA A 87 8.40 1.99 3.29
CA ALA A 87 8.91 2.97 2.35
C ALA A 87 7.97 4.17 2.32
N VAL A 88 8.53 5.38 2.43
CA VAL A 88 7.76 6.61 2.66
C VAL A 88 8.10 7.67 1.61
N LEU A 89 7.07 8.17 0.92
CA LEU A 89 7.15 9.42 0.16
C LEU A 89 6.48 10.54 0.98
N PRO A 90 7.07 11.75 0.98
CA PRO A 90 6.44 12.89 1.64
C PRO A 90 5.11 13.24 0.97
N ALA A 91 4.25 13.93 1.71
CA ALA A 91 3.01 14.46 1.17
C ALA A 91 3.26 15.38 -0.03
N GLU A 92 2.38 15.31 -1.03
CA GLU A 92 2.38 16.28 -2.12
C GLU A 92 2.00 17.67 -1.59
N SER A 93 2.66 18.71 -2.09
CA SER A 93 2.30 20.07 -1.74
C SER A 93 0.90 20.41 -2.27
N GLY A 94 0.11 21.10 -1.45
CA GLY A 94 -1.21 21.58 -1.84
C GLY A 94 -2.29 20.51 -1.93
N LEU A 95 -2.11 19.34 -1.28
CA LEU A 95 -3.15 18.31 -1.26
C LEU A 95 -4.50 18.88 -0.78
N PRO A 96 -5.61 18.55 -1.45
CA PRO A 96 -6.94 18.84 -0.94
C PRO A 96 -7.13 18.17 0.41
N THR A 97 -8.05 18.69 1.23
CA THR A 97 -8.30 18.16 2.57
C THR A 97 -9.46 17.17 2.63
N SER A 98 -10.16 16.98 1.51
CA SER A 98 -11.31 16.07 1.41
C SER A 98 -11.47 15.56 -0.02
N LEU A 99 -12.21 14.46 -0.19
CA LEU A 99 -12.57 13.93 -1.50
C LEU A 99 -13.38 14.95 -2.34
N ALA A 100 -14.28 15.71 -1.71
CA ALA A 100 -15.08 16.70 -2.41
C ALA A 100 -14.25 17.86 -3.00
N ALA A 101 -13.10 18.16 -2.38
CA ALA A 101 -12.14 19.15 -2.86
C ALA A 101 -11.11 18.57 -3.85
N ALA A 102 -11.06 17.24 -4.01
CA ALA A 102 -10.18 16.57 -4.96
C ALA A 102 -10.86 16.42 -6.32
N ASP A 103 -10.61 17.39 -7.20
CA ASP A 103 -11.05 17.35 -8.60
C ASP A 103 -10.24 16.32 -9.44
N ASP A 104 -10.47 16.32 -10.75
CA ASP A 104 -9.85 15.37 -11.68
C ASP A 104 -8.33 15.59 -11.91
N THR A 105 -7.73 16.60 -11.29
CA THR A 105 -6.27 16.80 -11.28
C THR A 105 -5.57 16.03 -10.15
N TRP A 106 -6.33 15.45 -9.22
CA TRP A 106 -5.84 14.75 -8.03
C TRP A 106 -5.84 13.23 -8.14
N TRP A 107 -6.02 12.68 -9.34
CA TRP A 107 -5.77 11.27 -9.61
C TRP A 107 -4.27 10.96 -9.60
N ARG A 108 -3.87 9.85 -8.97
CA ARG A 108 -2.49 9.35 -9.00
C ARG A 108 -2.46 7.87 -9.28
N ALA A 109 -1.49 7.47 -10.11
CA ALA A 109 -1.04 6.09 -10.24
C ALA A 109 0.06 5.83 -9.18
N MET A 110 -0.31 5.10 -8.14
CA MET A 110 0.55 4.71 -7.03
C MET A 110 0.97 3.26 -7.19
N LEU A 111 2.26 2.98 -7.02
CA LEU A 111 2.81 1.63 -7.02
C LEU A 111 3.52 1.34 -5.71
N GLY A 112 3.16 0.22 -5.09
CA GLY A 112 3.79 -0.34 -3.91
C GLY A 112 4.41 -1.67 -4.26
N LYS A 113 5.63 -1.92 -3.80
CA LYS A 113 6.34 -3.17 -4.08
C LYS A 113 7.10 -3.67 -2.87
N ILE A 114 7.07 -4.99 -2.66
CA ILE A 114 7.96 -5.70 -1.75
C ILE A 114 8.85 -6.60 -2.62
N ASP A 115 10.13 -6.29 -2.65
CA ASP A 115 11.15 -6.95 -3.46
C ASP A 115 12.14 -7.68 -2.56
N GLY A 116 11.75 -8.87 -2.10
CA GLY A 116 12.59 -9.77 -1.33
C GLY A 116 13.73 -10.40 -2.14
N THR A 117 13.64 -10.43 -3.47
CA THR A 117 14.63 -11.10 -4.34
C THR A 117 15.62 -10.14 -5.00
N GLY A 118 15.35 -8.84 -5.00
CA GLY A 118 16.21 -7.81 -5.59
C GLY A 118 16.04 -7.65 -7.10
N VAL A 119 14.88 -8.00 -7.67
CA VAL A 119 14.64 -7.86 -9.13
C VAL A 119 14.64 -6.41 -9.60
N SER A 120 14.57 -5.45 -8.68
CA SER A 120 14.59 -4.00 -8.98
C SER A 120 15.67 -3.24 -8.21
N GLY A 121 16.67 -3.94 -7.69
CA GLY A 121 17.76 -3.33 -6.92
C GLY A 121 18.19 -4.25 -5.77
N ALA A 122 18.23 -3.72 -4.56
CA ALA A 122 18.62 -4.50 -3.39
C ALA A 122 17.47 -5.41 -2.90
N ALA A 123 17.81 -6.65 -2.58
CA ALA A 123 16.91 -7.62 -1.99
C ALA A 123 16.42 -7.16 -0.60
N GLY A 124 15.18 -7.51 -0.27
CA GLY A 124 14.51 -7.16 0.99
C GLY A 124 13.85 -5.78 0.97
N ASN A 125 13.96 -5.01 -0.09
CA ASN A 125 13.46 -3.64 -0.13
C ASN A 125 11.93 -3.55 -0.28
N ARG A 126 11.37 -2.51 0.30
CA ARG A 126 10.03 -2.00 -0.01
C ARG A 126 10.21 -0.77 -0.89
N TYR A 127 9.32 -0.57 -1.84
CA TYR A 127 9.29 0.61 -2.69
C TYR A 127 7.89 1.20 -2.70
N ILE A 128 7.82 2.53 -2.63
CA ILE A 128 6.63 3.30 -2.93
C ILE A 128 6.97 4.23 -4.10
N LYS A 129 6.12 4.27 -5.11
CA LYS A 129 6.28 5.11 -6.29
C LYS A 129 5.00 5.85 -6.58
N ASN A 130 5.11 7.14 -6.81
CA ASN A 130 4.08 7.95 -7.41
C ASN A 130 4.43 8.10 -8.88
N LEU A 131 3.88 7.22 -9.70
CA LEU A 131 4.23 7.11 -11.12
C LEU A 131 3.80 8.37 -11.88
N THR A 132 2.67 8.96 -11.48
CA THR A 132 2.17 10.24 -12.02
C THR A 132 3.11 11.41 -11.79
N LYS A 133 3.78 11.45 -10.64
CA LYS A 133 4.72 12.52 -10.28
C LYS A 133 6.18 12.17 -10.56
N GLY A 134 6.47 10.93 -10.96
CA GLY A 134 7.83 10.45 -11.17
C GLY A 134 8.68 10.38 -9.90
N THR A 135 8.05 10.30 -8.72
CA THR A 135 8.77 10.23 -7.43
C THR A 135 8.75 8.82 -6.86
N GLN A 136 9.81 8.45 -6.13
CA GLN A 136 9.90 7.16 -5.48
C GLN A 136 10.73 7.22 -4.19
N ALA A 137 10.46 6.28 -3.29
CA ALA A 137 11.27 6.02 -2.11
C ALA A 137 11.39 4.52 -1.86
N SER A 138 12.42 4.13 -1.11
CA SER A 138 12.66 2.74 -0.74
C SER A 138 13.05 2.61 0.71
N GLN A 139 12.72 1.46 1.31
CA GLN A 139 13.14 1.10 2.65
C GLN A 139 13.65 -0.34 2.67
N ALA A 140 14.89 -0.53 3.13
CA ALA A 140 15.47 -1.86 3.30
C ALA A 140 14.82 -2.59 4.47
N LEU A 141 14.82 -3.93 4.40
CA LEU A 141 14.48 -4.74 5.56
C LEU A 141 15.53 -4.52 6.66
N ALA A 142 15.06 -4.31 7.89
CA ALA A 142 15.97 -4.18 9.03
C ALA A 142 16.84 -5.44 9.17
N ALA A 143 18.14 -5.26 9.44
CA ALA A 143 19.06 -6.38 9.61
C ALA A 143 18.59 -7.32 10.73
N GLY A 144 18.66 -8.64 10.47
CA GLY A 144 18.18 -9.66 11.40
C GLY A 144 16.66 -9.90 11.38
N ASN A 145 15.89 -9.07 10.66
CA ASN A 145 14.47 -9.32 10.48
C ASN A 145 14.19 -10.11 9.19
N VAL A 146 13.06 -10.80 9.18
CA VAL A 146 12.46 -11.45 8.00
C VAL A 146 11.09 -10.84 7.72
N ARG A 147 10.54 -11.10 6.52
CA ARG A 147 9.17 -10.71 6.20
C ARG A 147 8.20 -11.41 7.16
N ASP A 148 7.30 -10.64 7.76
CA ASP A 148 6.24 -11.21 8.58
C ASP A 148 5.03 -11.56 7.71
N LEU A 149 4.82 -12.85 7.47
CA LEU A 149 3.68 -13.41 6.72
C LEU A 149 2.72 -14.19 7.63
N ARG A 150 2.83 -14.01 8.96
CA ARG A 150 1.92 -14.67 9.90
C ARG A 150 0.51 -14.07 9.85
N ASN A 151 0.34 -12.91 9.22
CA ASN A 151 -0.96 -12.32 8.94
C ASN A 151 -1.70 -13.17 7.89
N THR A 152 -2.81 -13.75 8.28
CA THR A 152 -3.68 -14.60 7.45
C THR A 152 -4.83 -13.83 6.78
N ALA A 153 -4.96 -12.53 7.07
CA ALA A 153 -5.97 -11.68 6.47
C ALA A 153 -5.72 -11.49 4.97
N THR A 154 -6.81 -11.42 4.23
CA THR A 154 -6.80 -11.16 2.79
C THR A 154 -6.53 -9.69 2.51
N GLN A 155 -5.95 -9.42 1.35
CA GLN A 155 -5.78 -8.07 0.83
C GLN A 155 -7.15 -7.49 0.48
N ARG A 156 -7.37 -6.23 0.88
CA ARG A 156 -8.64 -5.51 0.68
C ARG A 156 -8.39 -4.16 0.05
N ILE A 157 -9.31 -3.74 -0.82
CA ILE A 157 -9.23 -2.45 -1.51
C ILE A 157 -10.16 -1.46 -0.80
N GLY A 158 -9.64 -0.29 -0.42
CA GLY A 158 -10.41 0.79 0.21
C GLY A 158 -10.69 0.64 1.71
N THR A 159 -10.07 -0.34 2.38
CA THR A 159 -10.10 -0.49 3.85
C THR A 159 -8.75 -0.94 4.38
N ARG A 160 -8.53 -0.81 5.70
CA ARG A 160 -7.28 -1.16 6.37
C ARG A 160 -7.07 -2.65 6.57
N GLY A 161 -8.10 -3.49 6.46
CA GLY A 161 -8.02 -4.91 6.88
C GLY A 161 -8.96 -5.22 8.05
N PRO A 162 -8.77 -6.34 8.76
CA PRO A 162 -9.69 -6.81 9.80
C PRO A 162 -9.70 -5.97 11.08
N ALA A 163 -8.61 -5.24 11.41
CA ALA A 163 -8.59 -4.35 12.56
C ALA A 163 -8.29 -2.90 12.14
N GLY A 164 -9.33 -2.06 12.16
CA GLY A 164 -9.19 -0.62 11.99
C GLY A 164 -10.53 0.03 11.69
N THR A 165 -10.92 1.00 12.52
CA THR A 165 -12.28 1.58 12.50
C THR A 165 -12.42 2.91 11.77
N THR A 166 -11.33 3.47 11.23
CA THR A 166 -11.32 4.86 10.75
C THR A 166 -10.58 4.97 9.41
N VAL A 167 -11.32 4.91 8.31
CA VAL A 167 -10.76 5.00 6.95
C VAL A 167 -11.40 6.17 6.21
N ALA A 168 -10.60 6.91 5.46
CA ALA A 168 -11.08 7.95 4.57
C ALA A 168 -11.71 7.30 3.33
N THR A 169 -12.74 7.93 2.79
CA THR A 169 -13.36 7.48 1.54
C THR A 169 -12.55 7.98 0.34
N THR A 170 -12.30 7.16 -0.69
CA THR A 170 -11.83 7.71 -1.98
C THR A 170 -12.46 7.03 -3.17
N GLU A 171 -12.31 7.68 -4.32
CA GLU A 171 -12.57 7.13 -5.64
C GLU A 171 -11.33 6.38 -6.13
N MET A 172 -11.53 5.15 -6.59
CA MET A 172 -10.47 4.34 -7.17
C MET A 172 -10.95 3.84 -8.52
N MET A 173 -10.11 4.07 -9.53
CA MET A 173 -10.38 3.71 -10.92
C MET A 173 -9.83 2.32 -11.25
N LEU A 174 -8.70 1.96 -10.65
CA LEU A 174 -7.97 0.74 -10.95
C LEU A 174 -7.24 0.27 -9.69
N ALA A 175 -7.25 -1.05 -9.46
CA ALA A 175 -6.38 -1.72 -8.49
C ALA A 175 -5.89 -3.03 -9.11
N MET A 176 -4.59 -3.26 -9.07
CA MET A 176 -3.93 -4.42 -9.64
C MET A 176 -2.96 -5.03 -8.63
N TYR A 177 -2.83 -6.35 -8.66
CA TYR A 177 -1.99 -7.11 -7.75
C TYR A 177 -1.15 -8.13 -8.54
N TRP A 178 0.11 -8.25 -8.16
CA TRP A 178 0.99 -9.34 -8.57
C TRP A 178 1.56 -9.99 -7.31
N ASP A 179 1.57 -11.32 -7.29
CA ASP A 179 2.15 -12.17 -6.25
C ASP A 179 3.69 -12.23 -6.30
N ARG A 180 4.29 -11.29 -7.03
CA ARG A 180 5.73 -11.12 -7.19
C ARG A 180 6.11 -9.65 -7.30
N ALA A 181 7.39 -9.39 -7.08
CA ALA A 181 8.00 -8.11 -7.44
C ALA A 181 8.09 -8.00 -8.97
N LEU A 182 7.55 -6.94 -9.53
CA LEU A 182 7.74 -6.58 -10.94
C LEU A 182 9.13 -5.95 -11.14
N THR A 183 9.74 -6.25 -12.29
CA THR A 183 10.93 -5.55 -12.78
C THR A 183 10.59 -4.12 -13.21
N SER A 184 11.58 -3.24 -13.26
CA SER A 184 11.37 -1.85 -13.72
C SER A 184 10.76 -1.76 -15.14
N ALA A 185 11.06 -2.71 -16.03
CA ALA A 185 10.49 -2.75 -17.37
C ALA A 185 9.00 -3.12 -17.35
N GLU A 186 8.63 -4.10 -16.53
CA GLU A 186 7.23 -4.49 -16.34
C GLU A 186 6.41 -3.37 -15.69
N GLU A 187 6.99 -2.67 -14.72
CA GLU A 187 6.37 -1.50 -14.08
C GLU A 187 6.11 -0.38 -15.10
N ALA A 188 7.08 -0.09 -15.97
CA ALA A 188 6.91 0.91 -17.01
C ALA A 188 5.82 0.51 -18.02
N ALA A 189 5.82 -0.76 -18.45
CA ALA A 189 4.83 -1.28 -19.38
C ALA A 189 3.41 -1.22 -18.80
N ILE A 190 3.23 -1.63 -17.53
CA ILE A 190 1.91 -1.60 -16.92
C ILE A 190 1.43 -0.18 -16.62
N TYR A 191 2.34 0.74 -16.26
CA TYR A 191 1.98 2.14 -16.08
C TYR A 191 1.54 2.78 -17.39
N ALA A 192 2.22 2.50 -18.51
CA ALA A 192 1.80 2.98 -19.82
C ALA A 192 0.38 2.52 -20.16
N TRP A 193 0.08 1.24 -19.96
CA TRP A 193 -1.27 0.71 -20.14
C TRP A 193 -2.30 1.36 -19.21
N ALA A 194 -1.95 1.55 -17.93
CA ALA A 194 -2.84 2.14 -16.94
C ALA A 194 -3.14 3.62 -17.25
N LYS A 195 -2.15 4.34 -17.78
CA LYS A 195 -2.29 5.72 -18.27
C LYS A 195 -3.26 5.81 -19.44
N ASP A 196 -3.14 4.91 -20.42
CA ASP A 196 -4.10 4.85 -21.54
C ASP A 196 -5.52 4.50 -21.06
N TYR A 197 -5.65 3.59 -20.09
CA TYR A 197 -6.94 3.25 -19.48
C TYR A 197 -7.60 4.45 -18.78
N ALA A 198 -6.82 5.25 -18.06
CA ALA A 198 -7.28 6.48 -17.43
C ALA A 198 -7.63 7.56 -18.46
N GLY A 199 -6.82 7.70 -19.52
CA GLY A 199 -7.03 8.66 -20.60
C GLY A 199 -8.37 8.48 -21.32
N ARG A 200 -8.85 7.25 -21.49
CA ARG A 200 -10.19 6.96 -22.05
C ARG A 200 -11.36 7.50 -21.19
N ARG A 201 -11.07 7.92 -19.96
CA ARG A 201 -12.01 8.53 -19.00
C ARG A 201 -11.73 10.02 -18.79
N ASN A 202 -10.91 10.64 -19.65
CA ASN A 202 -10.44 12.02 -19.52
C ASN A 202 -9.65 12.30 -18.23
N ILE A 203 -9.04 11.27 -17.63
CA ILE A 203 -8.21 11.40 -16.44
C ILE A 203 -6.74 11.29 -16.83
N SER A 204 -5.92 12.23 -16.36
CA SER A 204 -4.47 12.23 -16.55
C SER A 204 -3.77 11.73 -15.29
N VAL A 205 -2.97 10.67 -15.45
CA VAL A 205 -2.10 10.08 -14.42
C VAL A 205 -0.73 9.78 -14.98
#